data_AF-A0A820JS10-F1
#
_entry.id   AF-A0A820JS10-F1
#
_cell.length_a   1.000
_cell.length_b   1.000
_cell.length_c   1.000
_cell.angle_alpha   90.00
_cell.angle_beta   90.00
_cell.angle_gamma   90.00
#
_symmetry.space_group_name_H-M   'P 1'
#
loop_
_entity.id
_entity.type
_entity.pdbx_description
1 polymer ?
#
loop_
_entity_poly.entity_id
_entity_poly.type
_entity_poly.pdbx_seq_one_letter_code
_entity_poly.pdbx_strand_id
1 'polypeptide(L)'
;MCRIIYILFFLQIFYSIKQIDGHGYLADPPARSSAWMFDKDFSKCCRYYNHAEMSCGGAYHEWIVNRGKCSICGEAADLKPTLLGMGDELYLGKIVRTYTQGSTIPVTVVLTANHKGSFEFRVCSIDDDPAKDATHNCLDLNLLNVTNDIRVPHK
;
A
#
# COMPACT_ATOMS: atom_id res chain seq x y z
N MET A 1 -39.18 -16.22 -27.90
CA MET A 1 -38.79 -16.67 -26.54
C MET A 1 -37.29 -16.88 -26.38
N CYS A 2 -36.62 -17.67 -27.23
CA CYS A 2 -35.17 -17.97 -27.10
C CYS A 2 -34.26 -16.73 -27.06
N ARG A 3 -34.49 -15.72 -27.92
CA ARG A 3 -33.70 -14.46 -27.97
C ARG A 3 -33.78 -13.61 -26.69
N ILE A 4 -34.91 -13.60 -26.00
CA ILE A 4 -35.10 -12.80 -24.77
C ILE A 4 -34.35 -13.45 -23.60
N ILE A 5 -34.32 -14.79 -23.57
CA ILE A 5 -33.58 -15.55 -22.56
C ILE A 5 -32.08 -15.28 -22.66
N TYR A 6 -31.51 -15.25 -23.88
CA TYR A 6 -30.10 -14.90 -24.06
C TYR A 6 -29.77 -13.48 -23.60
N ILE A 7 -30.63 -12.48 -23.91
CA ILE A 7 -30.41 -11.09 -23.50
C ILE A 7 -30.44 -10.95 -21.97
N LEU A 8 -31.40 -11.60 -21.31
CA LEU A 8 -31.50 -11.59 -19.84
C LEU A 8 -30.30 -12.32 -19.19
N PHE A 9 -29.84 -13.42 -19.77
CA PHE A 9 -28.65 -14.14 -19.31
C PHE A 9 -27.37 -13.31 -19.42
N PHE A 10 -27.17 -12.60 -20.55
CA PHE A 10 -26.04 -11.68 -20.72
C PHE A 10 -26.12 -10.48 -19.75
N LEU A 11 -27.29 -9.89 -19.53
CA LEU A 11 -27.48 -8.81 -18.55
C LEU A 11 -27.15 -9.26 -17.11
N GLN A 12 -27.47 -10.50 -16.75
CA GLN A 12 -27.20 -11.05 -15.42
C GLN A 12 -25.70 -11.38 -15.20
N ILE A 13 -24.98 -11.76 -16.25
CA ILE A 13 -23.51 -11.89 -16.24
C ILE A 13 -22.85 -10.52 -16.08
N PHE A 14 -23.31 -9.49 -16.81
CA PHE A 14 -22.80 -8.12 -16.67
C PHE A 14 -23.14 -7.47 -15.31
N TYR A 15 -24.21 -7.90 -14.63
CA TYR A 15 -24.52 -7.44 -13.27
C TYR A 15 -23.64 -8.11 -12.20
N SER A 16 -23.00 -9.24 -12.52
CA SER A 16 -22.23 -10.06 -11.57
C SER A 16 -20.72 -9.81 -11.59
N ILE A 17 -20.23 -8.84 -12.39
CA ILE A 17 -18.83 -8.41 -12.34
C ILE A 17 -18.64 -7.55 -11.09
N LYS A 18 -18.61 -8.19 -9.92
CA LYS A 18 -17.96 -7.57 -8.76
C LYS A 18 -16.49 -7.46 -9.13
N GLN A 19 -16.00 -6.26 -9.34
CA GLN A 19 -14.57 -5.99 -9.41
C GLN A 19 -13.99 -6.43 -8.06
N ILE A 20 -13.28 -7.57 -8.08
CA ILE A 20 -12.64 -8.10 -6.88
C ILE A 20 -11.39 -7.24 -6.70
N ASP A 21 -11.52 -6.20 -5.90
CA ASP A 21 -10.40 -5.35 -5.49
C ASP A 21 -9.66 -6.03 -4.33
N GLY A 22 -8.88 -7.06 -4.68
CA GLY A 22 -8.16 -7.92 -3.76
C GLY A 22 -6.73 -7.46 -3.58
N HIS A 23 -6.44 -6.83 -2.44
CA HIS A 23 -5.26 -6.02 -2.20
C HIS A 23 -4.95 -5.89 -0.69
N GLY A 24 -3.91 -5.13 -0.33
CA GLY A 24 -3.55 -4.93 1.08
C GLY A 24 -2.83 -3.62 1.32
N TYR A 25 -3.01 -3.05 2.51
CA TYR A 25 -2.35 -1.80 2.87
C TYR A 25 -2.04 -1.72 4.37
N LEU A 26 -1.01 -0.93 4.69
CA LEU A 26 -0.69 -0.57 6.06
C LEU A 26 -1.68 0.49 6.55
N ALA A 27 -2.52 0.13 7.52
CA ALA A 27 -3.60 0.98 8.02
C ALA A 27 -3.19 1.78 9.25
N ASP A 28 -2.35 1.21 10.11
CA ASP A 28 -1.84 1.89 11.30
C ASP A 28 -0.40 1.45 11.63
N PRO A 29 0.59 2.36 11.68
CA PRO A 29 0.51 3.75 11.21
C PRO A 29 0.13 3.79 9.72
N PRO A 30 -0.78 4.68 9.27
CA PRO A 30 -1.21 4.65 7.89
C PRO A 30 -0.05 4.96 6.94
N ALA A 31 0.15 4.11 5.92
CA ALA A 31 1.12 4.37 4.86
C ALA A 31 0.74 5.62 4.05
N ARG A 32 1.70 6.20 3.32
CA ARG A 32 1.45 7.35 2.44
C ARG A 32 0.32 7.07 1.45
N SER A 33 0.25 5.85 0.91
CA SER A 33 -0.79 5.44 -0.03
C SER A 33 -2.19 5.43 0.59
N SER A 34 -2.32 5.07 1.88
CA SER A 34 -3.59 4.86 2.58
C SER A 34 -3.98 5.98 3.57
N ALA A 35 -3.10 6.94 3.83
CA ALA A 35 -3.31 8.01 4.81
C ALA A 35 -4.58 8.82 4.58
N TRP A 36 -5.00 8.98 3.32
CA TRP A 36 -6.24 9.68 2.96
C TRP A 36 -7.51 9.04 3.53
N MET A 37 -7.47 7.75 3.92
CA MET A 37 -8.61 7.07 4.54
C MET A 37 -8.77 7.40 6.03
N PHE A 38 -7.69 7.84 6.68
CA PHE A 38 -7.62 7.97 8.14
C PHE A 38 -7.36 9.39 8.62
N ASP A 39 -6.97 10.29 7.73
CA ASP A 39 -6.62 11.67 8.08
C ASP A 39 -7.27 12.67 7.12
N LYS A 40 -8.02 13.63 7.68
CA LYS A 40 -8.81 14.62 6.93
C LYS A 40 -7.98 15.48 5.98
N ASP A 41 -6.71 15.76 6.32
CA ASP A 41 -5.86 16.64 5.50
C ASP A 41 -5.43 15.87 4.25
N PHE A 42 -5.05 14.60 4.42
CA PHE A 42 -4.82 13.68 3.30
C PHE A 42 -6.11 13.43 2.51
N SER A 43 -7.27 13.25 3.15
CA SER A 43 -8.55 13.07 2.45
C SER A 43 -8.93 14.28 1.58
N LYS A 44 -8.47 15.48 1.94
CA LYS A 44 -8.75 16.72 1.20
C LYS A 44 -7.74 16.96 0.09
N CYS A 45 -6.46 16.70 0.35
CA CYS A 45 -5.41 16.93 -0.63
C CYS A 45 -5.30 15.80 -1.66
N CYS A 46 -5.15 14.58 -1.16
CA CYS A 46 -4.29 13.59 -1.81
C CYS A 46 -4.99 12.22 -1.79
N ARG A 47 -6.25 12.14 -2.25
CA ARG A 47 -6.98 10.87 -2.27
C ARG A 47 -6.37 9.93 -3.29
N TYR A 48 -6.08 8.70 -2.86
CA TYR A 48 -5.49 7.70 -3.73
C TYR A 48 -6.25 6.37 -3.66
N TYR A 49 -7.18 6.18 -4.59
CA TYR A 49 -8.08 5.03 -4.54
C TYR A 49 -7.35 3.68 -4.73
N ASN A 50 -6.20 3.67 -5.42
CA ASN A 50 -5.36 2.47 -5.59
C ASN A 50 -4.40 2.22 -4.41
N HIS A 51 -4.67 2.80 -3.24
CA HIS A 51 -3.85 2.70 -2.03
C HIS A 51 -3.44 1.28 -1.61
N ALA A 52 -4.25 0.27 -1.97
CA ALA A 52 -4.03 -1.12 -1.64
C ALA A 52 -3.25 -1.88 -2.76
N GLU A 53 -3.06 -1.27 -3.93
CA GLU A 53 -2.37 -1.86 -5.09
C GLU A 53 -0.87 -1.55 -5.12
N MET A 54 -0.23 -1.43 -3.95
CA MET A 54 1.19 -1.09 -3.82
C MET A 54 2.09 -2.31 -4.03
N SER A 55 1.94 -2.95 -5.20
CA SER A 55 2.55 -4.25 -5.54
C SER A 55 3.72 -4.13 -6.51
N CYS A 56 4.48 -3.03 -6.47
CA CYS A 56 5.66 -2.80 -7.31
C CYS A 56 5.37 -2.80 -8.82
N GLY A 57 4.13 -2.50 -9.23
CA GLY A 57 3.66 -2.61 -10.62
C GLY A 57 3.22 -4.03 -11.03
N GLY A 58 3.22 -4.98 -10.11
CA GLY A 58 2.84 -6.37 -10.31
C GLY A 58 4.04 -7.28 -10.61
N ALA A 59 3.90 -8.58 -10.35
CA ALA A 59 5.01 -9.53 -10.33
C ALA A 59 5.82 -9.58 -11.64
N TYR A 60 5.17 -9.56 -12.80
CA TYR A 60 5.89 -9.51 -14.08
C TYR A 60 6.71 -8.23 -14.22
N HIS A 61 6.10 -7.09 -13.89
CA HIS A 61 6.74 -5.79 -14.03
C HIS A 61 7.91 -5.65 -13.07
N GLU A 62 7.74 -6.04 -11.81
CA GLU A 62 8.82 -6.06 -10.82
C GLU A 62 10.00 -6.93 -11.28
N TRP A 63 9.77 -8.22 -11.54
CA TRP A 63 10.86 -9.18 -11.73
C TRP A 63 11.46 -9.16 -13.13
N ILE A 64 10.66 -8.93 -14.17
CA ILE A 64 11.12 -8.97 -15.57
C ILE A 64 11.52 -7.60 -16.07
N VAL A 65 10.64 -6.59 -15.90
CA VAL A 65 10.89 -5.24 -16.44
C VAL A 65 11.86 -4.48 -15.55
N ASN A 66 11.58 -4.43 -14.25
CA ASN A 66 12.33 -3.68 -13.26
C ASN A 66 13.47 -4.46 -12.60
N ARG A 67 13.70 -5.71 -13.02
CA ARG A 67 14.82 -6.55 -12.57
C ARG A 67 14.85 -6.72 -11.04
N GLY A 68 13.69 -6.96 -10.45
CA GLY A 68 13.48 -7.13 -9.01
C GLY A 68 13.48 -5.82 -8.21
N LYS A 69 13.39 -4.65 -8.88
CA LYS A 69 13.34 -3.35 -8.19
C LYS A 69 11.90 -2.92 -7.93
N CYS A 70 11.71 -2.30 -6.76
CA CYS A 70 10.47 -1.67 -6.33
C CYS A 70 10.76 -0.29 -5.72
N SER A 71 9.82 0.65 -5.83
CA SER A 71 9.89 1.90 -5.05
C SER A 71 9.80 1.58 -3.55
N ILE A 72 10.42 2.42 -2.70
CA ILE A 72 10.30 2.28 -1.23
C ILE A 72 8.84 2.43 -0.74
N CYS A 73 7.98 3.05 -1.55
CA CYS A 73 6.56 3.25 -1.26
C CYS A 73 5.64 2.22 -1.96
N GLY A 74 6.21 1.19 -2.62
CA GLY A 74 5.45 0.11 -3.26
C GLY A 74 4.94 0.40 -4.68
N GLU A 75 5.24 1.58 -5.23
CA GLU A 75 5.05 1.89 -6.66
C GLU A 75 6.02 1.09 -7.55
N ALA A 76 5.70 0.97 -8.85
CA ALA A 76 6.65 0.46 -9.85
C ALA A 76 7.92 1.31 -9.85
N ALA A 77 9.10 0.67 -9.90
CA ALA A 77 10.38 1.38 -9.80
C ALA A 77 10.64 2.39 -10.94
N ASP A 78 10.03 2.13 -12.10
CA ASP A 78 10.08 2.95 -13.32
C ASP A 78 8.92 3.95 -13.45
N LEU A 79 8.01 4.02 -12.46
CA LEU A 79 6.91 4.99 -12.47
C LEU A 79 7.45 6.44 -12.51
N LYS A 80 6.94 7.23 -13.45
CA LYS A 80 7.27 8.65 -13.64
C LYS A 80 6.03 9.44 -14.10
N PRO A 81 5.66 10.55 -13.43
CA PRO A 81 6.21 11.01 -12.14
C PRO A 81 5.90 10.00 -11.02
N THR A 82 6.71 9.98 -9.97
CA THR A 82 6.37 9.29 -8.72
C THR A 82 5.25 10.06 -8.02
N LEU A 83 4.44 9.39 -7.19
CA LEU A 83 3.28 10.01 -6.54
C LEU A 83 3.46 10.12 -5.03
N LEU A 84 4.15 9.17 -4.41
CA LEU A 84 4.23 9.02 -2.95
C LEU A 84 5.57 9.45 -2.35
N GLY A 85 6.56 9.76 -3.21
CA GLY A 85 7.87 10.21 -2.76
C GLY A 85 7.81 11.58 -2.11
N MET A 86 8.86 11.94 -1.36
CA MET A 86 8.98 13.24 -0.74
C MET A 86 8.95 14.34 -1.81
N GLY A 87 7.98 15.24 -1.68
CA GLY A 87 7.75 16.34 -2.63
C GLY A 87 6.85 15.99 -3.81
N ASP A 88 6.40 14.73 -3.94
CA ASP A 88 5.45 14.31 -4.96
C ASP A 88 4.00 14.70 -4.61
N GLU A 89 3.10 14.55 -5.58
CA GLU A 89 1.71 15.01 -5.52
C GLU A 89 0.94 14.53 -4.28
N LEU A 90 1.18 13.29 -3.81
CA LEU A 90 0.46 12.71 -2.67
C LEU A 90 1.22 12.84 -1.35
N TYR A 91 2.32 13.59 -1.32
CA TYR A 91 3.13 13.79 -0.12
C TYR A 91 2.79 15.12 0.59
N LEU A 92 2.28 15.02 1.81
CA LEU A 92 1.98 16.19 2.67
C LEU A 92 3.09 16.54 3.68
N GLY A 93 4.11 15.70 3.85
CA GLY A 93 5.12 15.89 4.91
C GLY A 93 4.57 15.84 6.33
N LYS A 94 3.37 15.28 6.51
CA LYS A 94 2.70 15.19 7.81
C LYS A 94 3.07 13.89 8.53
N ILE A 95 3.52 14.02 9.78
CA ILE A 95 3.73 12.88 10.69
C ILE A 95 2.38 12.31 11.11
N VAL A 96 2.15 11.02 10.83
CA VAL A 96 0.87 10.35 11.11
C VAL A 96 0.82 9.71 12.49
N ARG A 97 1.97 9.38 13.08
CA ARG A 97 2.11 8.80 14.43
C ARG A 97 3.45 9.20 15.05
N THR A 98 3.49 9.24 16.37
CA THR A 98 4.70 9.49 17.16
C THR A 98 4.84 8.40 18.20
N TYR A 99 6.04 7.85 18.36
CA TYR A 99 6.33 6.76 19.27
C TYR A 99 7.58 7.07 20.09
N THR A 100 7.67 6.46 21.27
CA THR A 100 8.89 6.50 22.08
C THR A 100 9.90 5.50 21.51
N GLN A 101 11.17 5.90 21.39
CA GLN A 101 12.24 5.01 20.94
C GLN A 101 12.31 3.75 21.83
N GLY A 102 12.44 2.58 21.21
CA GLY A 102 12.50 1.29 21.91
C GLY A 102 11.15 0.74 22.38
N SER A 103 10.05 1.48 22.20
CA SER A 103 8.71 0.95 22.52
C SER A 103 8.26 -0.11 21.52
N THR A 104 7.44 -1.05 22.00
CA THR A 104 6.66 -1.94 21.12
C THR A 104 5.40 -1.20 20.69
N ILE A 105 5.14 -1.17 19.38
CA ILE A 105 4.00 -0.46 18.80
C ILE A 105 3.03 -1.44 18.14
N PRO A 106 1.72 -1.18 18.20
CA PRO A 106 0.77 -1.92 17.37
C PRO A 106 0.95 -1.52 15.90
N VAL A 107 0.90 -2.51 15.01
CA VAL A 107 0.89 -2.30 13.56
C VAL A 107 -0.28 -3.07 12.97
N THR A 108 -1.10 -2.39 12.16
CA THR A 108 -2.28 -2.98 11.54
C THR A 108 -2.12 -3.01 10.04
N VAL A 109 -2.15 -4.21 9.46
CA VAL A 109 -2.22 -4.44 8.01
C VAL A 109 -3.62 -4.94 7.67
N VAL A 110 -4.28 -4.29 6.71
CA VAL A 110 -5.57 -4.71 6.19
C VAL A 110 -5.35 -5.46 4.89
N LEU A 111 -5.96 -6.64 4.76
CA LEU A 111 -5.97 -7.46 3.55
C LEU A 111 -7.41 -7.60 3.06
N THR A 112 -7.67 -7.19 1.83
CA THR A 112 -8.91 -7.51 1.11
C THR A 112 -8.77 -8.78 0.27
N ALA A 113 -7.53 -9.20 -0.04
CA ALA A 113 -7.19 -10.55 -0.51
C ALA A 113 -5.94 -11.10 0.18
N ASN A 114 -6.02 -12.34 0.68
CA ASN A 114 -4.91 -12.99 1.36
C ASN A 114 -4.13 -13.90 0.40
N HIS A 115 -2.96 -13.44 -0.04
CA HIS A 115 -2.03 -14.19 -0.88
C HIS A 115 -1.04 -15.08 -0.11
N LYS A 116 -1.25 -15.27 1.21
CA LYS A 116 -0.33 -15.95 2.14
C LYS A 116 0.99 -15.16 2.28
N GLY A 117 2.01 -15.75 2.89
CA GLY A 117 3.31 -15.12 3.13
C GLY A 117 3.46 -14.53 4.54
N SER A 118 4.37 -13.57 4.66
CA SER A 118 4.73 -12.88 5.91
C SER A 118 4.93 -11.39 5.66
N PHE A 119 4.86 -10.59 6.72
CA PHE A 119 5.17 -9.17 6.69
C PHE A 119 6.50 -8.91 7.39
N GLU A 120 7.27 -7.97 6.83
CA GLU A 120 8.46 -7.42 7.45
C GLU A 120 8.28 -5.91 7.58
N PHE A 121 8.81 -5.34 8.65
CA PHE A 121 8.76 -3.91 8.90
C PHE A 121 10.17 -3.40 9.09
N ARG A 122 10.50 -2.29 8.46
CA ARG A 122 11.81 -1.64 8.51
C ARG A 122 11.63 -0.16 8.83
N VAL A 123 12.63 0.43 9.45
CA VAL A 123 12.66 1.88 9.73
C VAL A 123 13.99 2.47 9.29
N CYS A 124 13.95 3.69 8.78
CA CYS A 124 15.13 4.45 8.39
C CYS A 124 15.06 5.81 9.09
N SER A 125 16.14 6.24 9.74
CA SER A 125 16.26 7.64 10.17
C SER A 125 16.58 8.49 8.94
N ILE A 126 15.82 9.57 8.78
CA ILE A 126 16.01 10.57 7.72
C ILE A 126 16.49 11.91 8.31
N ASP A 127 17.00 11.89 9.56
CA ASP A 127 17.33 13.12 10.30
C ASP A 127 18.49 13.89 9.66
N ASP A 128 19.40 13.18 9.00
CA ASP A 128 20.57 13.78 8.33
C ASP A 128 20.21 14.50 7.03
N ASP A 129 19.08 14.16 6.40
CA ASP A 129 18.60 14.80 5.19
C ASP A 129 17.07 14.75 5.11
N PRO A 130 16.37 15.65 5.84
CA PRO A 130 14.91 15.67 5.89
C PRO A 130 14.25 16.10 4.57
N ALA A 131 15.07 16.46 3.56
CA ALA A 131 14.63 16.75 2.20
C ALA A 131 14.77 15.53 1.26
N LYS A 132 15.20 14.38 1.78
CA LYS A 132 15.26 13.12 1.03
C LYS A 132 14.41 12.04 1.67
N ASP A 133 13.86 11.22 0.79
CA ASP A 133 13.22 9.99 1.20
C ASP A 133 14.23 8.95 1.71
N ALA A 134 13.71 7.99 2.48
CA ALA A 134 14.45 6.80 2.86
C ALA A 134 14.94 6.04 1.61
N THR A 135 15.95 5.20 1.79
CA THR A 135 16.42 4.28 0.75
C THR A 135 16.26 2.84 1.21
N HIS A 136 16.15 1.90 0.27
CA HIS A 136 16.19 0.46 0.61
C HIS A 136 17.42 0.12 1.46
N ASN A 137 18.60 0.63 1.07
CA ASN A 137 19.83 0.45 1.85
C ASN A 137 19.70 0.92 3.31
N CYS A 138 19.06 2.05 3.56
CA CYS A 138 18.86 2.54 4.93
C CYS A 138 17.83 1.72 5.70
N LEU A 139 16.71 1.35 5.05
CA LEU A 139 15.67 0.51 5.63
C LEU A 139 16.23 -0.87 6.01
N ASP A 140 17.09 -1.45 5.17
CA ASP A 140 17.68 -2.76 5.39
C ASP A 140 18.63 -2.82 6.59
N LEU A 141 19.08 -1.67 7.11
CA LEU A 141 19.87 -1.62 8.35
C LEU A 141 19.05 -1.94 9.60
N ASN A 142 17.71 -1.78 9.56
CA ASN A 142 16.87 -1.91 10.74
C ASN A 142 15.58 -2.69 10.45
N LEU A 143 15.72 -4.03 10.34
CA LEU A 143 14.57 -4.94 10.37
C LEU A 143 13.99 -5.01 11.79
N LEU A 144 12.69 -4.76 11.92
CA LEU A 144 11.99 -4.77 13.20
C LEU A 144 11.49 -6.17 13.56
N ASN A 145 11.61 -6.53 14.85
CA ASN A 145 11.09 -7.78 15.36
C ASN A 145 9.57 -7.71 15.55
N VAL A 146 8.85 -8.62 14.90
CA VAL A 146 7.41 -8.82 15.13
C VAL A 146 7.23 -9.69 16.38
N THR A 147 6.73 -9.11 17.47
CA THR A 147 6.60 -9.81 18.75
C THR A 147 5.33 -10.63 18.87
N ASN A 148 4.24 -10.23 18.19
CA ASN A 148 2.96 -10.94 18.13
C ASN A 148 2.27 -10.70 16.77
N ASP A 149 1.80 -11.77 16.11
CA ASP A 149 0.95 -11.69 14.90
C ASP A 149 -0.47 -12.13 15.26
N ILE A 150 -1.39 -11.17 15.34
CA ILE A 150 -2.81 -11.41 15.62
C ILE A 150 -3.61 -11.21 14.34
N ARG A 151 -4.23 -12.28 13.84
CA ARG A 151 -5.02 -12.27 12.62
C ARG A 151 -6.51 -12.22 12.95
N VAL A 152 -7.15 -11.12 12.61
CA VAL A 152 -8.59 -10.93 12.79
C VAL A 152 -9.28 -11.14 11.44
N PRO A 153 -10.22 -12.10 11.31
CA PRO A 153 -10.99 -12.26 10.09
C PRO A 153 -11.81 -11.00 9.81
N HIS A 154 -11.71 -10.48 8.59
CA HIS A 154 -12.63 -9.45 8.13
C HIS A 154 -14.01 -10.10 7.95
N LYS A 155 -15.01 -9.64 8.72
CA LYS A 155 -16.41 -10.06 8.55
C LYS A 155 -17.02 -9.46 7.29
#